data_AF-A0A2R7YWA7-F1
#
_entry.id   AF-A0A2R7YWA7-F1
#
_cell.length_a   1.000
_cell.length_b   1.000
_cell.length_c   1.000
_cell.angle_alpha   90.00
_cell.angle_beta   90.00
_cell.angle_gamma   90.00
#
_symmetry.space_group_name_H-M   'P 1'
#
loop_
_entity.id
_entity.type
_entity.pdbx_description
1 polymer ?
#
loop_
_entity_poly.entity_id
_entity_poly.type
_entity_poly.pdbx_seq_one_letter_code
_entity_poly.pdbx_strand_id
1 'polypeptide(L)'
;MSSDDATIDDMVSESALQLWSAAQTDFDPFAVPADQWPQHAVPVRDIDIAVDTHLEVDDVRESLGRLDDVSVVLGREAGTISVLSVIPAGEPT
;
A
#
# COMPACT_ATOMS: atom_id res chain seq x y z
N MET A 1 8.52 -9.94 16.81
CA MET A 1 8.00 -8.70 16.20
C MET A 1 8.20 -7.62 17.23
N SER A 2 9.14 -6.71 16.98
CA SER A 2 9.35 -5.56 17.86
C SER A 2 8.14 -4.63 17.72
N SER A 3 7.80 -3.88 18.78
CA SER A 3 6.70 -2.90 18.70
C SER A 3 6.93 -1.85 17.62
N ASP A 4 8.18 -1.58 17.27
CA ASP A 4 8.58 -0.71 16.17
C ASP A 4 8.17 -1.27 14.78
N ASP A 5 8.28 -2.59 14.54
CA ASP A 5 7.90 -3.20 13.26
C ASP A 5 6.39 -3.06 12.99
N ALA A 6 5.57 -3.28 14.02
CA ALA A 6 4.12 -3.13 13.92
C ALA A 6 3.71 -1.67 13.66
N THR A 7 4.40 -0.73 14.30
CA THR A 7 4.18 0.71 14.07
C THR A 7 4.54 1.10 12.64
N ILE A 8 5.67 0.59 12.13
CA ILE A 8 6.09 0.81 10.73
C ILE A 8 5.06 0.20 9.77
N ASP A 9 4.58 -1.02 10.04
CA ASP A 9 3.59 -1.70 9.20
C ASP A 9 2.28 -0.93 9.12
N ASP A 10 1.79 -0.40 10.25
CA ASP A 10 0.60 0.45 10.27
C ASP A 10 0.82 1.73 9.45
N MET A 11 1.95 2.43 9.64
CA MET A 11 2.29 3.64 8.88
C MET A 11 2.40 3.38 7.37
N VAL A 12 3.07 2.30 6.96
CA VAL A 12 3.24 1.92 5.56
C VAL A 12 1.90 1.52 4.95
N SER A 13 1.06 0.78 5.69
CA SER A 13 -0.27 0.38 5.23
C SER A 13 -1.19 1.59 5.04
N GLU A 14 -1.22 2.52 5.98
CA GLU A 14 -2.03 3.74 5.90
C GLU A 14 -1.57 4.65 4.75
N SER A 15 -0.26 4.87 4.61
CA SER A 15 0.32 5.69 3.55
C SER A 15 0.09 5.07 2.16
N ALA A 16 0.29 3.75 2.02
CA ALA A 16 0.01 3.02 0.79
C ALA A 16 -1.46 3.19 0.35
N LEU A 17 -2.42 3.07 1.28
CA LEU A 17 -3.83 3.29 1.01
C LEU A 17 -4.10 4.72 0.54
N GLN A 18 -3.59 5.73 1.27
CA GLN A 18 -3.82 7.13 0.94
C GLN A 18 -3.25 7.52 -0.43
N LEU A 19 -1.99 7.15 -0.68
CA LEU A 19 -1.32 7.43 -1.95
C LEU A 19 -1.97 6.68 -3.12
N TRP A 20 -2.31 5.40 -2.92
CA TRP A 20 -2.97 4.60 -3.97
C TRP A 20 -4.31 5.21 -4.33
N SER A 21 -5.07 5.61 -3.32
CA SER A 21 -6.38 6.25 -3.50
C SER A 21 -6.27 7.60 -4.19
N ALA A 22 -5.34 8.45 -3.75
CA ALA A 22 -5.09 9.75 -4.37
C ALA A 22 -4.62 9.65 -5.83
N ALA A 23 -3.92 8.56 -6.18
CA ALA A 23 -3.50 8.30 -7.56
C ALA A 23 -4.69 7.96 -8.48
N GLN A 24 -5.83 7.52 -7.92
CA GLN A 24 -7.03 7.24 -8.70
C GLN A 24 -7.89 8.51 -8.82
N THR A 25 -7.77 9.22 -9.96
CA THR A 25 -8.24 10.61 -10.14
C THR A 25 -9.78 10.82 -10.02
N ASP A 26 -10.59 9.77 -9.95
CA ASP A 26 -12.07 9.83 -9.88
C ASP A 26 -12.65 8.85 -8.84
N PHE A 27 -11.85 8.48 -7.83
CA PHE A 27 -12.19 7.40 -6.92
C PHE A 27 -11.85 7.77 -5.47
N ASP A 28 -12.85 7.66 -4.59
CA ASP A 28 -12.68 7.79 -3.15
C ASP A 28 -12.93 6.42 -2.50
N PRO A 29 -11.90 5.75 -1.94
CA PRO A 29 -11.99 4.42 -1.33
C PRO A 29 -12.92 4.38 -0.12
N PHE A 30 -13.20 5.54 0.49
CA PHE A 30 -14.08 5.65 1.65
C PHE A 30 -15.54 5.87 1.24
N ALA A 31 -15.79 6.24 -0.02
CA ALA A 31 -17.12 6.46 -0.58
C ALA A 31 -17.59 5.30 -1.49
N VAL A 32 -16.67 4.47 -1.98
CA VAL A 32 -16.94 3.42 -2.97
C VAL A 32 -16.58 2.03 -2.41
N PRO A 33 -17.49 1.04 -2.45
CA PRO A 33 -17.18 -0.30 -1.98
C PRO A 33 -16.13 -0.99 -2.86
N ALA A 34 -15.40 -1.93 -2.26
CA ALA A 34 -14.21 -2.58 -2.84
C ALA A 34 -14.46 -3.27 -4.19
N ASP A 35 -15.65 -3.83 -4.39
CA ASP A 35 -16.05 -4.50 -5.63
C ASP A 35 -16.16 -3.54 -6.83
N GLN A 36 -16.16 -2.23 -6.59
CA GLN A 36 -16.25 -1.18 -7.60
C GLN A 36 -14.92 -0.43 -7.81
N TRP A 37 -13.84 -0.90 -7.18
CA TRP A 37 -12.53 -0.29 -7.32
C TRP A 37 -11.95 -0.49 -8.74
N PRO A 38 -11.13 0.45 -9.24
CA PRO A 38 -10.62 0.40 -10.62
C PRO A 38 -9.73 -0.83 -10.88
N GLN A 39 -10.04 -1.59 -11.93
CA GLN A 39 -9.25 -2.77 -12.36
C GLN A 39 -7.87 -2.40 -12.93
N HIS A 40 -7.70 -1.16 -13.39
CA HIS A 40 -6.44 -0.61 -13.89
C HIS A 40 -6.00 0.53 -12.99
N ALA A 41 -5.67 0.19 -11.74
CA ALA A 41 -5.21 1.17 -10.77
C ALA A 41 -3.81 1.68 -11.11
N VAL A 42 -3.59 2.97 -10.87
CA VAL A 42 -2.25 3.56 -10.95
C VAL A 42 -1.41 3.01 -9.78
N PRO A 43 -0.28 2.33 -10.05
CA PRO A 43 0.55 1.77 -9.00
C PRO A 43 1.31 2.85 -8.24
N VAL A 44 1.54 2.63 -6.94
CA VAL A 44 2.34 3.51 -6.08
C VAL A 44 3.65 2.85 -5.75
N ARG A 45 4.78 3.55 -5.90
CA ARG A 45 6.10 2.97 -5.70
C ARG A 45 6.53 3.06 -4.24
N ASP A 46 7.39 2.14 -3.83
CA ASP A 46 8.09 2.12 -2.54
C ASP A 46 8.70 3.48 -2.16
N ILE A 47 9.30 4.18 -3.13
CA ILE A 47 9.90 5.50 -2.90
C ILE A 47 8.87 6.60 -2.58
N ASP A 48 7.67 6.52 -3.16
CA ASP A 48 6.62 7.52 -2.92
C ASP A 48 6.08 7.35 -1.48
N ILE A 49 5.95 6.09 -1.02
CA ILE A 49 5.56 5.74 0.36
C ILE A 49 6.66 6.14 1.36
N ALA A 50 7.94 5.90 1.03
CA ALA A 50 9.06 6.31 1.87
C ALA A 50 9.12 7.83 2.05
N VAL A 51 8.85 8.60 0.99
CA VAL A 51 8.78 10.06 1.07
C VAL A 51 7.64 10.53 1.97
N ASP A 52 6.46 9.92 1.87
CA ASP A 52 5.30 10.28 2.68
C ASP A 52 5.50 9.94 4.17
N THR A 53 5.99 8.73 4.45
CA THR A 53 6.21 8.23 5.82
C THR A 53 7.50 8.72 6.48
N HIS A 54 8.41 9.32 5.71
CA HIS A 54 9.77 9.70 6.15
C HIS A 54 10.63 8.51 6.64
N LEU A 55 10.34 7.30 6.14
CA LEU A 55 11.09 6.08 6.43
C LEU A 55 12.19 5.82 5.39
N GLU A 56 13.15 4.95 5.71
CA GLU A 56 14.08 4.45 4.70
C GLU A 56 13.35 3.52 3.72
N VAL A 57 13.73 3.57 2.44
CA VAL A 57 13.09 2.76 1.40
C VAL A 57 13.21 1.26 1.70
N ASP A 58 14.30 0.82 2.33
CA ASP A 58 14.48 -0.58 2.69
C ASP A 58 13.54 -1.01 3.82
N ASP A 59 13.28 -0.16 4.81
CA ASP A 59 12.26 -0.42 5.87
C ASP A 59 10.87 -0.53 5.26
N VAL A 60 10.54 0.36 4.32
CA VAL A 60 9.27 0.32 3.58
C VAL A 60 9.15 -0.96 2.78
N ARG A 61 10.22 -1.41 2.12
CA ARG A 61 10.21 -2.66 1.35
C ARG A 61 10.04 -3.89 2.22
N GLU A 62 10.72 -3.94 3.37
CA GLU A 62 10.53 -5.02 4.33
C GLU A 62 9.10 -5.05 4.88
N SER A 63 8.55 -3.88 5.20
CA SER A 63 7.17 -3.72 5.65
C SER A 63 6.16 -4.14 4.57
N LEU A 64 6.29 -3.63 3.35
CA LEU A 64 5.47 -4.04 2.21
C LEU A 64 5.55 -5.56 1.99
N GLY A 65 6.73 -6.15 2.13
CA GLY A 65 6.90 -7.60 2.05
C GLY A 65 6.12 -8.39 3.11
N ARG A 66 5.91 -7.82 4.31
CA ARG A 66 5.05 -8.41 5.35
C ARG A 66 3.56 -8.20 5.07
N LEU A 67 3.20 -7.09 4.42
CA LEU A 67 1.83 -6.70 4.10
C LEU A 67 1.31 -7.29 2.78
N ASP A 68 2.19 -7.87 1.96
CA ASP A 68 1.88 -8.54 0.69
C ASP A 68 0.84 -9.64 0.93
N ASP A 69 -0.26 -9.60 0.17
CA ASP A 69 -1.41 -10.53 0.26
C ASP A 69 -2.21 -10.44 1.57
N VAL A 70 -1.87 -9.50 2.47
CA VAL A 70 -2.59 -9.24 3.73
C VAL A 70 -3.35 -7.91 3.65
N SER A 71 -2.65 -6.85 3.30
CA SER A 71 -3.20 -5.48 3.21
C SER A 71 -2.96 -4.85 1.84
N VAL A 72 -1.99 -5.34 1.07
CA VAL A 72 -1.62 -4.81 -0.25
C VAL A 72 -1.26 -5.93 -1.21
N VAL A 73 -1.41 -5.67 -2.51
CA VAL A 73 -0.91 -6.54 -3.58
C VAL A 73 0.30 -5.87 -4.23
N LEU A 74 1.44 -6.55 -4.25
CA LEU A 74 2.69 -5.98 -4.75
C LEU A 74 3.01 -6.38 -6.19
N GLY A 75 3.56 -5.42 -6.94
CA GLY A 75 4.27 -5.61 -8.19
C GLY A 75 5.76 -5.41 -7.97
N ARG A 76 6.59 -6.24 -8.60
CA ARG A 76 8.06 -6.15 -8.50
C ARG A 76 8.63 -6.05 -9.90
N GLU A 77 9.28 -4.93 -10.22
CA GLU A 77 9.91 -4.71 -11.53
C GLU A 77 11.26 -4.01 -11.34
N ALA A 78 12.33 -4.56 -11.94
CA ALA A 78 13.66 -3.96 -11.97
C ALA A 78 14.23 -3.48 -10.61
N GLY A 79 13.83 -4.11 -9.50
CA GLY A 79 14.25 -3.74 -8.14
C GLY A 79 13.40 -2.67 -7.46
N THR A 80 12.31 -2.23 -8.09
CA THR A 80 11.27 -1.39 -7.50
C THR A 80 10.11 -2.27 -7.04
N ILE A 81 9.62 -2.01 -5.83
CA ILE A 81 8.36 -2.56 -5.34
C ILE A 81 7.28 -1.49 -5.54
N SER A 82 6.13 -1.89 -6.06
CA SER A 82 4.97 -1.03 -6.20
C SER A 82 3.72 -1.70 -5.63
N VAL A 83 2.89 -0.93 -4.96
CA VAL A 83 1.54 -1.32 -4.56
C VAL A 83 0.63 -1.22 -5.77
N LEU A 84 0.11 -2.36 -6.23
CA LEU A 84 -0.80 -2.46 -7.38
C LEU A 84 -2.25 -2.26 -6.95
N SER A 85 -2.61 -2.81 -5.80
CA SER A 85 -3.92 -2.68 -5.17
C SER A 85 -3.76 -2.74 -3.65
N VAL A 86 -4.74 -2.21 -2.93
CA VAL A 86 -4.89 -2.41 -1.49
C VAL A 86 -6.01 -3.43 -1.23
N ILE A 87 -5.94 -4.12 -0.09
CA ILE A 87 -6.92 -5.11 0.37
C ILE A 87 -7.71 -4.45 1.51
N PRO A 88 -9.03 -4.27 1.37
CA PRO A 88 -9.85 -3.65 2.40
C PRO A 88 -9.91 -4.51 3.67
N ALA A 89 -9.75 -3.87 4.83
CA ALA A 89 -9.84 -4.55 6.11
C ALA A 89 -11.27 -5.09 6.34
N GLY A 90 -11.44 -6.41 6.24
CA GLY A 90 -12.71 -7.09 6.59
C GLY A 90 -13.33 -7.96 5.50
N GLU A 91 -12.74 -8.05 4.31
CA GLU A 91 -13.15 -9.06 3.32
C GLU A 91 -12.31 -10.34 3.51
N PRO A 92 -12.94 -11.51 3.74
CA PRO A 92 -12.21 -12.77 3.69
C PRO A 92 -11.81 -13.07 2.24
N THR A 93 -10.51 -13.27 2.01
CA THR A 93 -9.94 -13.76 0.74
C THR A 93 -10.46 -15.15 0.36
#